data_AF-S0G1E1-F1
#
_entry.id   AF-S0G1E1-F1
#
_cell.length_a   1.000
_cell.length_b   1.000
_cell.length_c   1.000
_cell.angle_alpha   90.00
_cell.angle_beta   90.00
_cell.angle_gamma   90.00
#
_symmetry.space_group_name_H-M   'P 1'
#
loop_
_entity.id
_entity.type
_entity.pdbx_description
1 polymer ?
#
loop_
_entity_poly.entity_id
_entity_poly.type
_entity_poly.pdbx_seq_one_letter_code
_entity_poly.pdbx_strand_id
1 'polypeptide(L)'
;MHYANYWRKPRGGPPDLETLFELRYSLCCGREGCRRRVMPPSVRFWDRRVYWAPVILLLTAIRQGKNPDATLERLKGICGVWRSTVNRWRDYFLEIFPDSCAWRRLSGHFLGRRRGRLIHDLLSSYYREIQPPEAAMVKCLQVLAMGP
;
A
#
# COMPACT_ATOMS: atom_id res chain seq x y z
N MET A 1 -8.87 -19.58 -15.73
CA MET A 1 -8.28 -18.86 -14.57
C MET A 1 -9.01 -19.36 -13.34
N HIS A 2 -8.32 -19.80 -12.29
CA HIS A 2 -8.93 -20.47 -11.12
C HIS A 2 -8.58 -19.77 -9.81
N TYR A 3 -9.44 -19.90 -8.80
CA TYR A 3 -9.17 -19.40 -7.46
C TYR A 3 -8.10 -20.26 -6.77
N ALA A 4 -7.12 -19.59 -6.17
CA ALA A 4 -6.01 -20.23 -5.45
C ALA A 4 -5.59 -19.37 -4.24
N ASN A 5 -6.59 -18.95 -3.46
CA ASN A 5 -6.41 -18.13 -2.26
C ASN A 5 -5.48 -18.85 -1.26
N TYR A 6 -4.73 -18.07 -0.49
CA TYR A 6 -3.81 -18.63 0.50
C TYR A 6 -3.70 -17.73 1.73
N TRP A 7 -3.41 -18.33 2.88
CA TRP A 7 -3.20 -17.61 4.11
C TRP A 7 -1.87 -16.87 4.10
N ARG A 8 -1.90 -15.62 4.55
CA ARG A 8 -0.70 -14.81 4.75
C ARG A 8 -0.96 -13.93 5.95
N LYS A 9 -0.14 -14.03 7.00
CA LYS A 9 -0.19 -13.12 8.16
C LYS A 9 0.57 -11.82 7.84
N PRO A 10 -0.12 -10.72 7.46
CA PRO A 10 0.53 -9.45 7.23
C PRO A 10 1.05 -8.83 8.54
N ARG A 11 2.10 -8.02 8.42
CA ARG A 11 2.78 -7.33 9.50
C ARG A 11 2.30 -5.88 9.62
N GLY A 12 2.40 -5.35 10.84
CA GLY A 12 2.18 -3.94 11.17
C GLY A 12 0.74 -3.50 11.30
N GLY A 13 -0.21 -4.43 11.24
CA GLY A 13 -1.62 -4.16 11.51
C GLY A 13 -1.96 -4.38 12.99
N PRO A 14 -3.16 -3.96 13.42
CA PRO A 14 -3.62 -4.19 14.78
C PRO A 14 -3.62 -5.69 15.13
N PRO A 15 -3.36 -6.04 16.41
CA PRO A 15 -3.24 -7.44 16.85
C PRO A 15 -4.56 -8.20 16.74
N ASP A 16 -5.70 -7.50 16.82
CA ASP A 16 -7.04 -8.09 16.98
C ASP A 16 -7.85 -8.14 15.67
N LEU A 17 -7.17 -8.21 14.52
CA LEU A 17 -7.83 -8.37 13.23
C LEU A 17 -8.38 -9.79 13.07
N GLU A 18 -9.61 -9.90 12.57
CA GLU A 18 -10.20 -11.19 12.23
C GLU A 18 -9.31 -11.97 11.25
N THR A 19 -9.23 -13.28 11.43
CA THR A 19 -8.39 -14.17 10.60
C THR A 19 -8.75 -14.08 9.11
N LEU A 20 -10.00 -13.75 8.76
CA LEU A 20 -10.44 -13.52 7.38
C LEU A 20 -9.59 -12.45 6.66
N PHE A 21 -9.09 -11.46 7.40
CA PHE A 21 -8.22 -10.43 6.85
C PHE A 21 -6.87 -11.01 6.40
N GLU A 22 -6.40 -12.11 6.98
CA GLU A 22 -5.19 -12.83 6.58
C GLU A 22 -5.35 -13.66 5.29
N LEU A 23 -6.58 -13.83 4.78
CA LEU A 23 -6.81 -14.55 3.52
C LEU A 23 -6.44 -13.68 2.32
N ARG A 24 -5.39 -14.10 1.62
CA ARG A 24 -4.90 -13.43 0.43
C ARG A 24 -5.54 -14.02 -0.83
N TYR A 25 -6.33 -13.20 -1.51
CA TYR A 25 -6.96 -13.60 -2.76
C TYR A 25 -5.94 -13.76 -3.87
N SER A 26 -6.02 -14.84 -4.64
CA SER A 26 -5.07 -15.13 -5.71
C SER A 26 -5.73 -15.97 -6.77
N LEU A 27 -5.29 -15.78 -8.01
CA LEU A 27 -5.74 -16.52 -9.16
C LEU A 27 -4.58 -17.32 -9.75
N CYS A 28 -4.84 -18.52 -10.28
CA CYS A 28 -3.84 -19.38 -10.91
C CYS A 28 -4.27 -19.82 -12.32
N CYS A 29 -3.30 -20.34 -13.07
CA CYS A 29 -3.50 -20.87 -14.42
C CYS A 29 -4.32 -22.18 -14.45
N GLY A 30 -4.36 -22.95 -13.36
CA GLY A 30 -5.07 -24.25 -13.28
C GLY A 30 -4.43 -25.40 -14.07
N ARG A 31 -3.52 -25.09 -15.02
CA ARG A 31 -2.76 -26.09 -15.78
C ARG A 31 -1.81 -26.86 -14.85
N GLU A 32 -1.83 -28.18 -14.95
CA GLU A 32 -0.88 -29.05 -14.25
C GLU A 32 0.57 -28.62 -14.52
N GLY A 33 1.40 -28.59 -13.47
CA GLY A 33 2.79 -28.12 -13.54
C GLY A 33 2.98 -26.59 -13.62
N CYS A 34 1.94 -25.79 -13.87
CA CYS A 34 2.06 -24.33 -13.96
C CYS A 34 1.91 -23.66 -12.57
N ARG A 35 2.95 -22.93 -12.13
CA ARG A 35 2.97 -22.19 -10.84
C ARG A 35 2.64 -20.69 -10.97
N ARG A 36 2.17 -20.23 -12.14
CA ARG A 36 1.88 -18.81 -12.37
C ARG A 36 0.67 -18.37 -11.55
N ARG A 37 0.82 -17.24 -10.86
CA ARG A 37 -0.22 -16.62 -10.04
C ARG A 37 -0.39 -15.15 -10.39
N VAL A 38 -1.63 -14.69 -10.39
CA VAL A 38 -1.99 -13.27 -10.51
C VAL A 38 -2.71 -12.86 -9.24
N MET A 39 -2.33 -11.70 -8.72
CA MET A 39 -2.94 -11.09 -7.56
C MET A 39 -4.02 -10.11 -8.03
N PRO A 40 -5.30 -10.32 -7.71
CA PRO A 40 -6.31 -9.30 -7.94
C PRO A 40 -5.97 -8.03 -7.12
N PRO A 41 -6.45 -6.85 -7.56
CA PRO A 41 -6.34 -5.62 -6.78
C PRO A 41 -6.76 -5.82 -5.32
N SER A 42 -6.01 -5.21 -4.41
CA SER A 42 -6.24 -5.38 -2.98
C SER A 42 -5.94 -4.08 -2.24
N VAL A 43 -6.89 -3.67 -1.39
CA VAL A 43 -6.67 -2.61 -0.38
C VAL A 43 -6.02 -3.15 0.89
N ARG A 44 -5.87 -4.48 0.98
CA ARG A 44 -5.32 -5.22 2.13
C ARG A 44 -3.83 -5.46 1.95
N PHE A 45 -3.43 -5.98 0.81
CA PHE A 45 -2.05 -6.35 0.51
C PHE A 45 -1.48 -5.46 -0.60
N TRP A 46 -0.32 -4.85 -0.35
CA TRP A 46 0.39 -4.12 -1.39
C TRP A 46 1.25 -5.07 -2.21
N ASP A 47 0.70 -5.55 -3.33
CA ASP A 47 1.36 -6.55 -4.17
C ASP A 47 1.90 -7.71 -3.31
N ARG A 48 3.08 -8.28 -3.56
CA ARG A 48 3.66 -9.43 -2.83
C ARG A 48 4.22 -9.11 -1.44
N ARG A 49 4.01 -7.89 -0.92
CA ARG A 49 4.58 -7.48 0.37
C ARG A 49 3.84 -8.14 1.54
N VAL A 50 4.60 -8.32 2.62
CA VAL A 50 4.12 -8.92 3.88
C VAL A 50 3.56 -7.90 4.86
N TYR A 51 3.47 -6.63 4.50
CA TYR A 51 2.86 -5.59 5.32
C TYR A 51 1.50 -5.20 4.74
N TRP A 52 0.59 -4.78 5.61
CA TRP A 52 -0.68 -4.19 5.20
C TRP A 52 -0.47 -3.00 4.27
N ALA A 53 -1.28 -2.91 3.21
CA ALA A 53 -1.23 -1.79 2.28
C ALA A 53 -1.44 -0.42 2.97
N PRO A 54 -2.39 -0.24 3.91
CA PRO A 54 -2.51 1.00 4.68
C PRO A 54 -1.22 1.37 5.43
N VAL A 55 -0.55 0.40 6.05
CA VAL A 55 0.71 0.63 6.78
C VAL A 55 1.80 1.09 5.84
N ILE A 56 1.96 0.42 4.70
CA ILE A 56 2.95 0.82 3.69
C ILE A 56 2.70 2.26 3.22
N LEU A 57 1.43 2.59 2.96
CA LEU A 57 1.03 3.90 2.47
C LEU A 57 1.28 5.00 3.52
N LEU A 58 0.80 4.80 4.75
CA LEU A 58 0.96 5.74 5.87
C LEU A 58 2.43 6.01 6.17
N LEU A 59 3.24 4.96 6.35
CA LEU A 59 4.64 5.13 6.70
C LEU A 59 5.42 5.79 5.56
N THR A 60 5.07 5.50 4.29
CA THR A 60 5.65 6.21 3.16
C THR A 60 5.28 7.69 3.17
N ALA A 61 4.00 8.02 3.35
CA ALA A 61 3.50 9.40 3.40
C ALA A 61 4.20 10.21 4.50
N ILE A 62 4.28 9.65 5.71
CA ILE A 62 4.96 10.24 6.86
C ILE A 62 6.43 10.55 6.53
N ARG A 63 7.14 9.59 5.91
CA ARG A 63 8.54 9.76 5.56
C ARG A 63 8.77 10.80 4.48
N GLN A 64 7.91 10.82 3.47
CA GLN A 64 7.94 11.80 2.40
C GLN A 64 7.57 13.21 2.89
N GLY A 65 6.65 13.32 3.84
CA GLY A 65 6.25 14.56 4.49
C GLY A 65 7.28 15.14 5.47
N LYS A 66 8.34 14.38 5.80
CA LYS A 66 9.36 14.75 6.79
C LYS A 66 8.74 15.15 8.15
N ASN A 67 7.70 14.44 8.58
CA ASN A 67 7.04 14.70 9.86
C ASN A 67 8.05 14.52 11.02
N PRO A 68 8.32 15.56 11.83
CA PRO A 68 9.30 15.51 12.91
C PRO A 68 8.88 14.61 14.07
N ASP A 69 7.57 14.48 14.33
CA ASP A 69 7.00 13.73 15.47
C ASP A 69 6.92 12.21 15.20
N ALA A 70 7.14 11.80 13.96
CA ALA A 70 7.02 10.43 13.50
C ALA A 70 8.40 9.79 13.26
N THR A 71 9.20 9.73 14.33
CA THR A 71 10.52 9.09 14.31
C THR A 71 10.39 7.62 13.92
N LEU A 72 11.42 7.07 13.27
CA LEU A 72 11.43 5.65 12.88
C LEU A 72 11.31 4.70 14.08
N GLU A 73 11.78 5.12 15.25
CA GLU A 73 11.63 4.38 16.50
C GLU A 73 10.16 4.33 16.94
N ARG A 74 9.45 5.45 16.88
CA ARG A 74 8.01 5.50 17.15
C ARG A 74 7.22 4.61 16.19
N LEU A 75 7.55 4.69 14.89
CA LEU A 75 6.91 3.86 13.87
C LEU A 75 7.22 2.36 14.06
N LYS A 76 8.43 2.03 14.54
CA LYS A 76 8.79 0.65 14.94
C LYS A 76 7.95 0.19 16.12
N GLY A 77 7.73 1.05 17.12
CA GLY A 77 6.87 0.72 18.28
C GLY A 77 5.42 0.43 17.90
N ILE A 78 4.86 1.19 16.94
CA ILE A 78 3.46 1.03 16.53
C ILE A 78 3.27 -0.15 15.55
N CYS A 79 4.15 -0.28 14.55
CA CYS A 79 3.94 -1.18 13.42
C CYS A 79 4.97 -2.33 13.32
N GLY A 80 5.92 -2.44 14.25
CA GLY A 80 6.99 -3.45 14.19
C GLY A 80 7.86 -3.35 12.92
N VAL A 81 7.95 -2.16 12.33
CA VAL A 81 8.63 -1.95 11.05
C VAL A 81 10.06 -1.48 11.24
N TRP A 82 10.99 -2.04 10.45
CA TRP A 82 12.39 -1.64 10.48
C TRP A 82 12.64 -0.41 9.60
N ARG A 83 13.62 0.42 10.00
CA ARG A 83 14.09 1.58 9.21
C ARG A 83 14.42 1.23 7.76
N SER A 84 15.12 0.12 7.55
CA SER A 84 15.48 -0.38 6.22
C SER A 84 14.26 -0.71 5.37
N THR A 85 13.22 -1.30 5.97
CA THR A 85 11.95 -1.59 5.29
C THR A 85 11.23 -0.33 4.85
N VAL A 86 11.16 0.67 5.74
CA VAL A 86 10.53 1.95 5.46
C VAL A 86 11.28 2.71 4.35
N ASN A 87 12.62 2.74 4.40
CA ASN A 87 13.43 3.35 3.34
C ASN A 87 13.19 2.66 1.99
N ARG A 88 13.14 1.32 1.96
CA ARG A 88 12.84 0.57 0.74
C ARG A 88 11.49 0.94 0.14
N TRP A 89 10.48 1.22 0.96
CA TRP A 89 9.18 1.67 0.47
C TRP A 89 9.26 3.08 -0.10
N ARG A 90 9.92 4.01 0.60
CA ARG A 90 10.19 5.35 0.07
C ARG A 90 10.87 5.28 -1.29
N ASP A 91 11.92 4.49 -1.41
CA ASP A 91 12.72 4.37 -2.64
C ASP A 91 11.88 3.74 -3.76
N TYR A 92 11.11 2.69 -3.45
CA TYR A 92 10.13 2.14 -4.40
C TYR A 92 9.14 3.20 -4.90
N PHE A 93 8.57 4.02 -4.01
CA PHE A 93 7.59 5.03 -4.40
C PHE A 93 8.21 6.24 -5.12
N LEU A 94 9.50 6.47 -4.94
CA LEU A 94 10.26 7.52 -5.62
C LEU A 94 10.71 7.07 -7.02
N GLU A 95 11.19 5.83 -7.13
CA GLU A 95 11.95 5.36 -8.29
C GLU A 95 11.12 4.45 -9.20
N ILE A 96 10.34 3.52 -8.64
CA ILE A 96 9.69 2.43 -9.40
C ILE A 96 8.20 2.70 -9.63
N PHE A 97 7.50 3.16 -8.59
CA PHE A 97 6.06 3.38 -8.64
C PHE A 97 5.61 4.39 -9.72
N PRO A 98 6.34 5.49 -9.97
CA PRO A 98 5.98 6.43 -11.03
C PRO A 98 5.93 5.81 -12.44
N ASP A 99 6.66 4.72 -12.68
CA ASP A 99 6.65 4.04 -13.97
C ASP A 99 5.59 2.90 -14.04
N SER A 100 4.94 2.62 -12.91
CA SER A 100 3.93 1.57 -12.82
C SER A 100 2.65 1.90 -13.59
N CYS A 101 1.96 0.87 -14.09
CA CYS A 101 0.64 1.06 -14.72
C CYS A 101 -0.39 1.69 -13.78
N ALA A 102 -0.28 1.44 -12.46
CA ALA A 102 -1.15 2.04 -11.47
C ALA A 102 -0.99 3.58 -11.45
N TRP A 103 0.25 4.07 -11.41
CA TRP A 103 0.49 5.51 -11.44
C TRP A 103 0.14 6.13 -12.79
N ARG A 104 0.48 5.50 -13.91
CA ARG A 104 0.15 6.03 -15.25
C ARG A 104 -1.34 6.26 -15.47
N ARG A 105 -2.21 5.43 -14.88
CA ARG A 105 -3.67 5.65 -14.92
C ARG A 105 -4.11 6.85 -14.08
N LEU A 106 -3.39 7.14 -13.01
CA LEU A 106 -3.73 8.19 -12.05
C LEU A 106 -3.10 9.54 -12.38
N SER A 107 -1.94 9.55 -13.02
CA SER A 107 -1.11 10.75 -13.18
C SER A 107 -1.81 11.87 -13.95
N GLY A 108 -2.76 11.55 -14.83
CA GLY A 108 -3.58 12.53 -15.54
C GLY A 108 -4.43 13.41 -14.62
N HIS A 109 -4.77 12.92 -13.42
CA HIS A 109 -5.56 13.65 -12.42
C HIS A 109 -4.70 14.39 -11.39
N PHE A 110 -3.37 14.23 -11.43
CA PHE A 110 -2.46 14.71 -10.38
C PHE A 110 -1.32 15.60 -10.92
N LEU A 111 -1.63 16.44 -11.91
CA LEU A 111 -0.72 17.45 -12.45
C LEU A 111 -0.06 18.24 -11.28
N GLY A 112 1.28 18.24 -11.24
CA GLY A 112 2.06 19.08 -10.30
C GLY A 112 2.53 18.43 -8.99
N ARG A 113 2.32 17.13 -8.73
CA ARG A 113 2.87 16.48 -7.51
C ARG A 113 4.39 16.23 -7.62
N ARG A 114 5.12 16.54 -6.56
CA ARG A 114 6.59 16.34 -6.52
C ARG A 114 6.91 14.85 -6.39
N ARG A 115 7.83 14.33 -7.21
CA ARG A 115 8.24 12.91 -7.23
C ARG A 115 8.60 12.37 -5.83
N GLY A 116 9.24 13.19 -4.99
CA GLY A 116 9.61 12.83 -3.61
C GLY A 116 8.52 12.93 -2.56
N ARG A 117 7.33 13.43 -2.90
CA ARG A 117 6.19 13.59 -1.99
C ARG A 117 4.89 12.99 -2.50
N LEU A 118 4.97 12.14 -3.52
CA LEU A 118 3.82 11.63 -4.23
C LEU A 118 2.72 11.05 -3.32
N ILE A 119 3.10 10.12 -2.45
CA ILE A 119 2.17 9.41 -1.57
C ILE A 119 1.70 10.32 -0.45
N HIS A 120 2.61 11.14 0.10
CA HIS A 120 2.25 12.18 1.05
C HIS A 120 1.15 13.08 0.49
N ASP A 121 1.41 13.71 -0.65
CA ASP A 121 0.52 14.70 -1.22
C ASP A 121 -0.82 14.06 -1.60
N LEU A 122 -0.80 12.83 -2.15
CA LEU A 122 -2.00 12.08 -2.52
C LEU A 122 -2.88 11.80 -1.30
N LEU A 123 -2.28 11.32 -0.22
CA LEU A 123 -3.02 11.05 1.00
C LEU A 123 -3.55 12.35 1.61
N SER A 124 -2.73 13.41 1.65
CA SER A 124 -3.14 14.72 2.16
C SER A 124 -4.27 15.38 1.36
N SER A 125 -4.41 15.14 0.05
CA SER A 125 -5.59 15.64 -0.68
C SER A 125 -6.85 14.91 -0.25
N TYR A 126 -6.83 13.58 -0.17
CA TYR A 126 -8.02 12.84 0.26
C TYR A 126 -8.41 13.15 1.70
N TYR A 127 -7.46 13.35 2.60
CA TYR A 127 -7.75 13.73 4.00
C TYR A 127 -8.38 15.12 4.13
N ARG A 128 -8.17 16.03 3.16
CA ARG A 128 -8.83 17.34 3.14
C ARG A 128 -10.26 17.26 2.63
N GLU A 129 -10.55 16.33 1.74
CA GLU A 129 -11.83 16.23 1.03
C GLU A 129 -12.80 15.23 1.66
N ILE A 130 -12.27 14.19 2.30
CA ILE A 130 -13.05 13.04 2.79
C ILE A 130 -12.90 12.93 4.31
N GLN A 131 -14.05 12.92 4.99
CA GLN A 131 -14.16 12.59 6.41
C GLN A 131 -15.08 11.37 6.55
N PRO A 132 -14.79 10.42 7.47
CA PRO A 132 -13.67 10.40 8.43
C PRO A 132 -12.32 9.97 7.79
N PRO A 133 -11.17 10.14 8.45
CA PRO A 133 -9.84 9.87 7.86
C PRO A 133 -9.65 8.42 7.37
N GLU A 134 -10.32 7.46 7.99
CA GLU A 134 -10.32 6.06 7.55
C GLU A 134 -10.94 5.91 6.15
N ALA A 135 -12.00 6.67 5.85
CA ALA A 135 -12.61 6.68 4.52
C ALA A 135 -11.68 7.30 3.47
N ALA A 136 -10.94 8.36 3.83
CA ALA A 136 -9.91 8.95 2.97
C ALA A 136 -8.79 7.95 2.64
N MET A 137 -8.32 7.20 3.64
CA MET A 137 -7.33 6.13 3.46
C MET A 137 -7.84 5.03 2.52
N VAL A 138 -9.06 4.54 2.76
CA VAL A 138 -9.68 3.49 1.93
C VAL A 138 -9.82 3.97 0.49
N LYS A 139 -10.29 5.21 0.27
CA LYS A 139 -10.42 5.78 -1.08
C LYS A 139 -9.07 5.86 -1.78
N CYS A 140 -8.03 6.34 -1.08
CA CYS A 140 -6.67 6.41 -1.63
C CYS A 140 -6.16 5.01 -2.05
N LEU A 141 -6.35 3.99 -1.22
CA LEU A 141 -5.96 2.61 -1.52
C LEU A 141 -6.76 2.02 -2.70
N GLN A 142 -8.06 2.28 -2.77
CA GLN A 142 -8.91 1.83 -3.89
C GLN A 142 -8.42 2.42 -5.21
N VAL A 143 -8.15 3.72 -5.23
CA VAL A 143 -7.65 4.46 -6.40
C VAL A 143 -6.28 3.93 -6.82
N LEU A 144 -5.38 3.67 -5.88
CA LEU A 144 -4.06 3.08 -6.15
C LEU A 144 -4.14 1.63 -6.65
N ALA A 145 -5.12 0.85 -6.16
CA ALA A 145 -5.28 -0.55 -6.51
C ALA A 145 -5.99 -0.76 -7.86
N MET A 146 -6.99 0.08 -8.17
CA MET A 146 -7.91 -0.12 -9.30
C MET A 146 -7.72 0.90 -10.43
N GLY A 147 -7.09 2.05 -10.17
CA GLY A 147 -7.14 3.22 -11.06
C GLY A 147 -8.30 4.16 -10.71
N PRO A 148 -8.42 5.32 -11.39
CA PRO A 148 -9.56 6.23 -11.22
C PRO A 148 -10.86 5.62 -11.78
#